data_AF-A0A932N5J4-F1
#
_entry.id   AF-A0A932N5J4-F1
#
_cell.length_a   1.000
_cell.length_b   1.000
_cell.length_c   1.000
_cell.angle_alpha   90.00
_cell.angle_beta   90.00
_cell.angle_gamma   90.00
#
_symmetry.space_group_name_H-M   'P 1'
#
loop_
_entity.id
_entity.type
_entity.pdbx_description
1 polymer ?
#
loop_
_entity_poly.entity_id
_entity_poly.type
_entity_poly.pdbx_seq_one_letter_code
_entity_poly.pdbx_strand_id
1 'polypeptide(L)'
;MNTWPCQAEVILDRPAHEVIPYVRDGLVEALDSSRSRLQLGAWSWAGLAATLARWDADIEVVSPAELRAAFADLADRAKRAAGSGPAVRPLGE
;
A
#
# COMPACT_ATOMS: atom_id res chain seq x y z
N MET A 1 -20.19 -9.14 7.97
CA MET A 1 -18.86 -9.07 7.33
C MET A 1 -18.81 -7.79 6.52
N ASN A 2 -17.80 -6.93 6.67
CA ASN A 2 -17.61 -5.81 5.76
C ASN A 2 -17.27 -6.37 4.38
N THR A 3 -18.25 -6.42 3.47
CA THR A 3 -18.04 -6.88 2.09
C THR A 3 -17.34 -5.78 1.30
N TRP A 4 -16.04 -5.61 1.56
CA TRP A 4 -15.21 -4.75 0.74
C TRP A 4 -15.16 -5.33 -0.68
N PRO A 5 -15.40 -4.53 -1.74
CA PRO A 5 -15.38 -5.00 -3.12
C PRO A 5 -13.97 -5.39 -3.59
N CYS A 6 -12.93 -4.83 -2.95
CA CYS A 6 -11.54 -5.18 -3.17
C CYS A 6 -10.97 -5.73 -1.86
N GLN A 7 -10.53 -6.98 -1.87
CA GLN A 7 -9.88 -7.64 -0.74
C GLN A 7 -8.59 -8.30 -1.23
N ALA A 8 -7.56 -8.24 -0.41
CA ALA A 8 -6.27 -8.82 -0.76
C ALA A 8 -5.58 -9.43 0.46
N GLU A 9 -4.71 -10.38 0.17
CA GLU A 9 -3.72 -10.91 1.09
C GLU A 9 -2.33 -10.49 0.63
N VAL A 10 -1.55 -9.94 1.57
CA VAL A 10 -0.17 -9.53 1.32
C VAL A 10 0.73 -9.96 2.47
N ILE A 11 2.03 -10.04 2.19
CA ILE A 11 3.08 -10.09 3.20
C ILE A 11 3.75 -8.73 3.23
N LEU A 12 3.89 -8.17 4.43
CA LEU A 12 4.56 -6.91 4.68
C LEU A 12 5.87 -7.18 5.43
N ASP A 13 6.94 -6.54 5.01
CA ASP A 13 8.24 -6.57 5.70
C ASP A 13 8.24 -5.67 6.96
N ARG A 14 7.25 -5.90 7.82
CA ARG A 14 7.10 -5.28 9.15
C ARG A 14 6.54 -6.29 10.16
N PRO A 15 6.98 -6.22 11.42
CA PRO A 15 6.51 -7.12 12.46
C PRO A 15 5.05 -6.82 12.82
N ALA A 16 4.28 -7.88 13.11
CA ALA A 16 2.85 -7.75 13.38
C ALA A 16 2.50 -6.75 14.50
N HIS A 17 3.34 -6.67 15.55
CA HIS A 17 3.08 -5.78 16.69
C HIS A 17 3.18 -4.29 16.34
N GLU A 18 3.94 -3.91 15.30
CA GLU A 18 3.97 -2.54 14.77
C GLU A 18 2.74 -2.27 13.89
N VAL A 19 2.20 -3.29 13.24
CA VAL A 19 1.12 -3.18 12.25
C VAL A 19 -0.26 -3.16 12.92
N ILE A 20 -0.49 -4.05 13.88
CA ILE A 20 -1.77 -4.27 14.58
C ILE A 20 -2.43 -2.97 15.07
N PRO A 21 -1.71 -2.02 15.72
CA PRO A 21 -2.33 -0.80 16.22
C PRO A 21 -2.97 0.08 15.14
N TYR A 22 -2.59 -0.05 13.87
CA TYR A 22 -3.09 0.80 12.78
C TYR A 22 -4.03 0.07 11.82
N VAL A 23 -4.27 -1.22 12.01
CA VAL A 23 -5.24 -1.99 11.23
C VAL A 23 -6.60 -1.96 11.95
N ARG A 24 -7.59 -1.34 11.31
CA ARG A 24 -8.95 -1.20 11.85
C ARG A 24 -9.91 -2.24 11.30
N ASP A 25 -9.86 -2.46 9.98
CA ASP A 25 -10.73 -3.37 9.24
C ASP A 25 -9.89 -4.38 8.45
N GLY A 26 -9.31 -5.34 9.15
CA GLY A 26 -8.51 -6.42 8.56
C GLY A 26 -7.95 -7.39 9.57
N LEU A 27 -7.25 -8.40 9.05
CA LEU A 27 -6.51 -9.39 9.84
C LEU A 27 -5.01 -9.16 9.69
N VAL A 28 -4.29 -9.36 10.78
CA VAL A 28 -2.83 -9.32 10.83
C VAL A 28 -2.36 -10.58 11.53
N GLU A 29 -1.52 -11.36 10.85
CA GLU A 29 -0.92 -12.58 11.38
C GLU A 29 0.60 -12.42 11.37
N ALA A 30 1.27 -12.78 12.47
CA ALA A 30 2.72 -12.82 12.51
C ALA A 30 3.23 -14.02 11.68
N LEU A 31 4.13 -13.78 10.73
CA LEU A 31 4.82 -14.85 10.01
C LEU A 31 6.14 -15.20 10.68
N ASP A 32 6.88 -14.17 11.12
CA ASP A 32 8.12 -14.28 11.88
C ASP A 32 8.35 -12.98 12.69
N SER A 33 9.57 -12.78 13.23
CA SER A 33 9.90 -11.61 14.05
C SER A 33 9.99 -10.29 13.29
N SER A 34 10.04 -10.31 11.96
CA SER A 34 10.18 -9.10 11.13
C SER A 34 9.07 -8.93 10.09
N ARG A 35 8.28 -9.97 9.81
CA ARG A 35 7.25 -9.97 8.77
C ARG A 35 5.88 -10.37 9.27
N SER A 36 4.86 -9.83 8.62
CA SER A 36 3.46 -10.11 8.91
C SER A 36 2.66 -10.35 7.63
N ARG A 37 1.62 -11.17 7.74
CA ARG A 37 0.60 -11.33 6.71
C ARG A 37 -0.59 -10.45 7.06
N LEU A 38 -1.08 -9.73 6.07
CA LEU A 38 -2.24 -8.85 6.21
C LEU A 38 -3.34 -9.30 5.25
N GLN A 39 -4.57 -9.37 5.76
CA GLN A 39 -5.78 -9.41 4.94
C GLN A 39 -6.55 -8.12 5.15
N LEU A 40 -6.71 -7.33 4.09
CA LEU A 40 -7.32 -6.01 4.14
C LEU A 40 -8.30 -5.83 2.98
N GLY A 41 -9.30 -4.97 3.18
CA GLY A 41 -10.23 -4.58 2.14
C GLY A 41 -10.34 -3.06 1.98
N ALA A 42 -10.76 -2.63 0.80
CA ALA A 42 -11.07 -1.23 0.50
C ALA A 42 -12.18 -1.13 -0.55
N TRP A 43 -12.70 0.09 -0.76
CA TRP A 43 -13.66 0.40 -1.82
C TRP A 43 -13.09 0.33 -3.25
N SER A 44 -11.77 0.34 -3.40
CA SER A 44 -11.10 0.25 -4.70
C SER A 44 -9.70 -0.34 -4.58
N TRP A 45 -9.20 -0.93 -5.67
CA TRP A 45 -7.83 -1.44 -5.73
C TRP A 45 -6.78 -0.34 -5.55
N ALA A 46 -7.02 0.85 -6.11
CA ALA A 46 -6.13 2.00 -5.92
C ALA A 46 -6.08 2.46 -4.46
N GLY A 47 -7.22 2.46 -3.77
CA GLY A 47 -7.29 2.78 -2.34
C GLY A 47 -6.58 1.72 -1.50
N LEU A 48 -6.72 0.44 -1.84
CA LEU A 48 -6.02 -0.65 -1.15
C LEU A 48 -4.50 -0.57 -1.34
N ALA A 49 -4.03 -0.33 -2.57
CA ALA A 49 -2.61 -0.14 -2.87
C ALA A 49 -2.01 1.04 -2.09
N ALA A 50 -2.69 2.19 -2.04
CA ALA A 50 -2.23 3.34 -1.26
C ALA A 50 -2.24 3.08 0.25
N THR A 51 -3.28 2.38 0.74
CA THR A 51 -3.41 1.95 2.14
C THR A 51 -2.24 1.07 2.55
N LEU A 52 -1.80 0.18 1.68
CA LEU A 52 -0.65 -0.69 1.89
C LEU A 52 0.69 0.05 1.74
N ALA A 53 0.82 0.93 0.74
CA ALA A 53 2.04 1.70 0.49
C ALA A 53 2.45 2.61 1.66
N ARG A 54 1.50 3.03 2.52
CA ARG A 54 1.77 3.89 3.68
C ARG A 54 2.78 3.30 4.68
N TRP A 55 2.96 1.98 4.65
CA TRP A 55 3.83 1.28 5.60
C TRP A 55 5.31 1.52 5.37
N ASP A 56 5.69 2.06 4.20
CA ASP A 56 7.09 2.34 3.86
C ASP A 56 7.99 1.11 4.12
N ALA A 57 7.58 -0.01 3.54
CA ALA A 57 8.23 -1.31 3.65
C ALA A 57 7.97 -2.12 2.38
N ASP A 58 8.77 -3.16 2.17
CA ASP A 58 8.54 -4.08 1.06
C ASP A 58 7.24 -4.87 1.25
N ILE A 59 6.54 -5.09 0.13
CA ILE A 59 5.22 -5.73 0.09
C ILE A 59 5.24 -6.82 -0.97
N GLU A 60 4.94 -8.04 -0.55
CA GLU A 60 4.65 -9.16 -1.46
C GLU A 60 3.13 -9.33 -1.56
N VAL A 61 2.60 -9.12 -2.77
CA VAL A 61 1.19 -9.44 -3.02
C VAL A 61 1.06 -10.95 -3.16
N VAL A 62 0.28 -11.58 -2.28
CA VAL A 62 -0.07 -13.01 -2.40
C VAL A 62 -1.20 -13.13 -3.43
N SER A 63 -2.31 -12.42 -3.17
CA SER A 63 -3.47 -12.37 -4.06
C SER A 63 -4.32 -11.11 -3.83
N PRO A 64 -5.12 -10.66 -4.82
CA PRO A 64 -5.21 -11.16 -6.19
C PRO A 64 -4.31 -10.38 -7.17
N ALA A 65 -4.38 -10.67 -8.47
CA ALA A 65 -3.51 -10.03 -9.49
C ALA A 65 -3.85 -8.55 -9.72
N GLU A 66 -5.11 -8.17 -9.49
CA GLU A 66 -5.64 -6.82 -9.59
C GLU A 66 -4.92 -5.85 -8.64
N LEU A 67 -4.51 -6.31 -7.45
CA LEU A 67 -3.72 -5.49 -6.54
C LEU A 67 -2.33 -5.20 -7.11
N ARG A 68 -1.71 -6.18 -7.81
CA ARG A 68 -0.40 -5.95 -8.47
C ARG A 68 -0.52 -4.89 -9.57
N ALA A 69 -1.59 -4.95 -10.37
CA ALA A 69 -1.89 -3.93 -11.37
C ALA A 69 -2.09 -2.55 -10.72
N ALA A 70 -2.81 -2.49 -9.60
CA ALA A 70 -3.02 -1.23 -8.89
C ALA A 70 -1.73 -0.64 -8.29
N PHE A 71 -0.78 -1.47 -7.84
CA PHE A 71 0.56 -1.02 -7.45
C PHE A 71 1.36 -0.47 -8.63
N ALA A 72 1.30 -1.11 -9.80
CA ALA A 72 1.94 -0.57 -11.01
C ALA A 72 1.38 0.81 -11.37
N ASP A 73 0.05 0.96 -11.38
CA ASP A 73 -0.59 2.25 -11.63
C ASP A 73 -0.23 3.31 -10.57
N LEU A 74 -0.10 2.90 -9.31
CA LEU A 74 0.32 3.78 -8.22
C LEU A 74 1.76 4.25 -8.41
N ALA A 75 2.67 3.35 -8.76
CA ALA A 75 4.07 3.68 -9.05
C ALA A 75 4.18 4.66 -10.22
N ASP A 76 3.42 4.44 -11.28
CA ASP A 76 3.38 5.35 -12.44
C ASP A 76 2.86 6.75 -12.07
N ARG A 77 1.82 6.84 -11.23
CA ARG A 77 1.35 8.13 -10.70
C ARG A 77 2.41 8.82 -9.85
N ALA A 78 3.06 8.07 -8.96
CA ALA A 78 4.11 8.60 -8.09
C ALA A 78 5.30 9.11 -8.92
N LYS A 79 5.73 8.36 -9.95
CA LYS A 79 6.78 8.77 -10.89
C LYS A 79 6.45 10.07 -11.62
N ARG A 80 5.21 10.22 -12.11
CA ARG A 80 4.75 11.48 -12.74
C ARG A 80 4.76 12.64 -11.74
N ALA A 81 4.29 12.41 -10.51
CA ALA A 81 4.28 13.42 -9.46
C ALA A 81 5.69 13.88 -9.08
N ALA A 82 6.66 12.95 -9.04
CA ALA A 82 8.06 13.26 -8.80
C ALA A 82 8.73 14.02 -9.97
N GLY A 83 8.20 13.89 -11.19
CA GLY A 83 8.89 14.23 -12.43
C GLY A 83 8.66 15.63 -13.01
N SER A 84 7.87 16.52 -12.41
CA SER A 84 7.73 17.92 -12.85
C SER A 84 7.05 18.76 -11.76
N GLY A 85 7.82 19.26 -10.80
CA GLY A 85 7.42 20.51 -10.12
C GLY A 85 7.49 21.65 -11.14
N PRO A 86 6.63 22.69 -11.05
CA PRO A 86 6.85 23.88 -11.85
C PRO A 86 8.29 24.35 -11.59
N ALA A 87 9.07 24.51 -12.66
CA ALA A 87 10.37 25.15 -12.55
C ALA A 87 10.13 26.47 -11.83
N VAL A 88 10.63 26.58 -10.59
CA VAL A 88 10.65 27.86 -9.89
C VAL A 88 11.42 28.79 -10.82
N ARG A 89 10.70 29.70 -11.47
CA ARG A 89 11.34 30.71 -12.31
C ARG A 89 12.12 31.55 -11.31
N PRO A 90 13.46 31.62 -11.40
CA PRO A 90 14.18 32.57 -10.57
C PRO A 90 13.56 33.95 -10.86
N LEU A 91 13.07 34.61 -9.80
CA LEU A 91 12.69 36.01 -9.88
C LEU A 91 13.97 36.74 -10.29
N GLY A 92 13.99 37.20 -11.54
CA GLY A 92 15.15 37.77 -12.19
C GLY A 92 15.66 39.03 -11.48
N GLU A 93 16.97 39.22 -11.56
CA GLU A 93 17.69 40.46 -11.30
C GLU A 93 17.46 41.49 -12.41
#